data_AF-A0A701CYF4-F1
#
_entry.id   AF-A0A701CYF4-F1
#
_cell.length_a   1.000
_cell.length_b   1.000
_cell.length_c   1.000
_cell.angle_alpha   90.00
_cell.angle_beta   90.00
_cell.angle_gamma   90.00
#
_symmetry.space_group_name_H-M   'P 1'
#
loop_
_entity.id
_entity.type
_entity.pdbx_description
1 polymer ?
#
loop_
_entity_poly.entity_id
_entity_poly.type
_entity_poly.pdbx_seq_one_letter_code
_entity_poly.pdbx_strand_id
1 'polypeptide(L)'
;MMNILLEELPHQEQALAAILASFTGIDHAQADHNHYANPLIKERYDDKANIDVKMETGTGKTYVYTRLMYELHQKYGLFKFVLVVPTPAIKEGARNFITSDYARQHFSQFYENTRMELCTINAGDFKVKSGRKNFPAQLLSFTDASRRDSHTIQV
;
A
#
# COMPACT_ATOMS: atom_id res chain seq x y z
N MET A 1 -13.83 -3.71 -26.78
CA MET A 1 -13.40 -3.61 -25.37
C MET A 1 -13.42 -2.14 -24.99
N MET A 2 -13.97 -1.79 -23.83
CA MET A 2 -14.06 -0.40 -23.37
C MET A 2 -12.76 -0.05 -22.65
N ASN A 3 -12.00 0.92 -23.18
CA ASN A 3 -10.77 1.40 -22.54
C ASN A 3 -11.16 2.37 -21.43
N ILE A 4 -11.07 1.94 -20.18
CA ILE A 4 -11.20 2.83 -19.02
C ILE A 4 -9.85 3.55 -18.88
N LEU A 5 -9.86 4.87 -19.00
CA LEU A 5 -8.71 5.72 -18.72
C LEU A 5 -8.93 6.41 -17.38
N LEU A 6 -7.96 6.32 -16.48
CA LEU A 6 -7.98 7.09 -15.23
C LEU A 6 -7.53 8.52 -15.53
N GLU A 7 -8.27 9.49 -15.01
CA GLU A 7 -7.94 10.91 -15.09
C GLU A 7 -7.31 11.37 -13.78
N GLU A 8 -6.30 12.24 -13.88
CA GLU A 8 -5.68 12.88 -12.74
C GLU A 8 -6.47 14.14 -12.35
N LEU A 9 -7.07 14.14 -11.16
CA LEU A 9 -7.89 15.25 -10.72
C LEU A 9 -7.10 16.16 -9.76
N PRO A 10 -7.20 17.50 -9.87
CA PRO A 10 -6.42 18.43 -9.05
C PRO A 10 -6.56 18.22 -7.54
N HIS A 11 -7.75 17.86 -7.05
CA HIS A 11 -7.95 17.59 -5.62
C HIS A 11 -7.27 16.31 -5.14
N GLN A 12 -7.03 15.34 -6.02
CA GLN A 12 -6.28 14.12 -5.69
C GLN A 12 -4.78 14.43 -5.55
N GLU A 13 -4.25 15.26 -6.44
CA GLU A 13 -2.87 15.77 -6.35
C GLU A 13 -2.64 16.58 -5.09
N GLN A 14 -3.57 17.49 -4.76
CA GLN A 14 -3.51 18.27 -3.53
C GLN A 14 -3.54 17.39 -2.28
N ALA A 15 -4.39 16.37 -2.26
CA ALA A 15 -4.43 15.42 -1.15
C ALA A 15 -3.10 14.65 -1.02
N LEU A 16 -2.57 14.15 -2.14
CA LEU A 16 -1.29 13.43 -2.17
C LEU A 16 -0.13 14.31 -1.68
N ALA A 17 -0.05 15.54 -2.17
CA ALA A 17 0.97 16.52 -1.78
C ALA A 17 0.87 16.85 -0.27
N ALA A 18 -0.35 17.04 0.26
CA ALA A 18 -0.56 17.32 1.67
C ALA A 18 -0.12 16.14 2.57
N ILE A 19 -0.42 14.90 2.16
CA ILE A 19 0.00 13.70 2.89
C ILE A 19 1.53 13.60 2.88
N LEU A 20 2.17 13.74 1.71
CA LEU A 20 3.62 13.64 1.59
C LEU A 20 4.36 14.75 2.35
N ALA A 21 3.81 15.96 2.40
CA ALA A 21 4.36 17.05 3.20
C ALA A 21 4.24 16.82 4.71
N SER A 22 3.23 16.05 5.14
CA SER A 22 3.01 15.69 6.55
C SER A 22 3.78 14.43 6.97
N PHE A 23 4.30 13.66 6.01
CA PHE A 23 5.06 12.44 6.30
C PHE A 23 6.40 12.76 6.97
N THR A 24 6.64 12.17 8.14
CA THR A 24 7.81 12.44 8.99
C THR A 24 9.13 11.96 8.37
N GLY A 25 9.07 11.08 7.38
CA GLY A 25 10.23 10.53 6.67
C GLY A 25 10.83 9.29 7.34
N ILE A 26 12.00 8.88 6.86
CA ILE A 26 12.71 7.68 7.30
C ILE A 26 13.76 8.00 8.36
N ASP A 27 13.81 7.17 9.40
CA ASP A 27 14.85 7.18 10.41
C ASP A 27 16.10 6.45 9.90
N HIS A 28 17.12 7.24 9.54
CA HIS A 28 18.42 6.76 9.08
C HIS A 28 19.44 6.55 10.22
N ALA A 29 19.08 6.85 11.47
CA ALA A 29 20.02 6.77 12.59
C ALA A 29 20.30 5.33 13.02
N GLN A 30 19.42 4.38 12.70
CA GLN A 30 19.63 2.95 12.95
C GLN A 30 20.04 2.23 11.67
N ALA A 31 21.14 1.48 11.75
CA ALA A 31 21.53 0.55 10.69
C ALA A 31 20.47 -0.57 10.59
N ASP A 32 19.54 -0.44 9.65
CA ASP A 32 18.55 -1.47 9.40
C ASP A 32 19.13 -2.58 8.52
N HIS A 33 19.52 -3.68 9.15
CA HIS A 33 20.01 -4.89 8.47
C HIS A 33 18.88 -5.83 8.00
N ASN A 34 17.62 -5.56 8.35
CA ASN A 34 16.52 -6.43 8.00
C ASN A 34 15.97 -6.13 6.60
N HIS A 35 16.46 -6.87 5.61
CA HIS A 35 15.99 -6.73 4.23
C HIS A 35 14.54 -7.17 4.02
N TYR A 36 13.87 -7.78 5.00
CA TYR A 36 12.47 -8.22 4.93
C TYR A 36 11.50 -7.22 5.56
N ALA A 37 11.99 -6.12 6.13
CA ALA A 37 11.17 -5.07 6.73
C ALA A 37 11.31 -3.75 5.96
N ASN A 38 10.28 -2.90 6.06
CA ASN A 38 10.39 -1.51 5.63
C ASN A 38 11.47 -0.80 6.46
N PRO A 39 12.13 0.22 5.88
CA PRO A 39 12.92 1.15 6.66
C PRO A 39 12.06 1.80 7.74
N LEU A 40 12.68 2.11 8.88
CA LEU A 40 11.99 2.64 10.05
C LEU A 40 11.51 4.07 9.78
N ILE A 41 10.28 4.38 10.14
CA ILE A 41 9.70 5.73 10.01
C ILE A 41 10.12 6.59 11.22
N LYS A 42 10.40 7.88 11.00
CA LYS A 42 10.64 8.84 12.09
C LYS A 42 9.39 9.03 12.93
N GLU A 43 9.55 9.25 14.23
CA GLU A 43 8.43 9.36 15.16
C GLU A 43 7.54 8.10 15.21
N ARG A 44 8.07 6.93 14.79
CA ARG A 44 7.36 5.65 14.99
C ARG A 44 7.01 5.49 16.47
N TYR A 45 5.77 5.10 16.76
CA TYR A 45 5.19 5.01 18.10
C TYR A 45 4.78 6.34 18.76
N ASP A 46 4.91 7.48 18.06
CA ASP A 46 4.33 8.77 18.47
C ASP A 46 3.14 9.11 17.55
N ASP A 47 2.08 9.68 18.12
CA ASP A 47 0.88 10.07 17.38
C ASP A 47 1.16 11.11 16.28
N LYS A 48 2.29 11.84 16.35
CA LYS A 48 2.75 12.74 15.28
C LYS A 48 3.01 12.04 13.94
N ALA A 49 3.25 10.73 13.95
CA ALA A 49 3.40 9.96 12.71
C ALA A 49 2.05 9.60 12.07
N ASN A 50 0.93 9.77 12.80
CA ASN A 50 -0.40 9.51 12.26
C ASN A 50 -0.85 10.68 11.39
N ILE A 51 -1.38 10.37 10.20
CA ILE A 51 -1.88 11.37 9.25
C ILE A 51 -3.35 11.10 9.00
N ASP A 52 -4.19 12.06 9.37
CA ASP A 52 -5.63 12.02 9.09
C ASP A 52 -5.93 12.71 7.77
N VAL A 53 -6.63 11.99 6.88
CA VAL A 53 -7.01 12.49 5.55
C VAL A 53 -8.52 12.47 5.42
N LYS A 54 -9.13 13.65 5.33
CA LYS A 54 -10.56 13.79 5.09
C LYS A 54 -10.83 14.02 3.61
N MET A 55 -11.60 13.10 3.00
CA MET A 55 -12.04 13.22 1.61
C MET A 55 -13.50 12.76 1.48
N GLU A 56 -14.30 13.52 0.74
CA GLU A 56 -15.71 13.21 0.50
C GLU A 56 -15.89 11.92 -0.32
N THR A 57 -17.05 11.27 -0.22
CA THR A 57 -17.35 10.08 -1.06
C THR A 57 -17.37 10.47 -2.54
N GLY A 58 -16.89 9.57 -3.41
CA GLY A 58 -16.81 9.84 -4.84
C GLY A 58 -15.62 10.70 -5.29
N THR A 59 -14.76 11.19 -4.38
CA THR A 59 -13.60 12.04 -4.75
C THR A 59 -12.31 11.26 -5.09
N GLY A 60 -12.36 9.92 -5.06
CA GLY A 60 -11.22 9.08 -5.46
C GLY A 60 -10.23 8.74 -4.35
N LYS A 61 -10.70 8.59 -3.10
CA LYS A 61 -9.87 8.08 -1.97
C LYS A 61 -9.04 6.83 -2.33
N THR A 62 -9.65 5.90 -3.06
CA THR A 62 -8.99 4.67 -3.52
C THR A 62 -7.83 4.92 -4.45
N TYR A 63 -7.98 5.87 -5.38
CA TYR A 63 -6.88 6.30 -6.22
C TYR A 63 -5.76 6.91 -5.39
N VAL A 64 -6.09 7.82 -4.47
CA VAL A 64 -5.11 8.57 -3.66
C VAL A 64 -4.27 7.65 -2.80
N TYR A 65 -4.86 6.70 -2.05
CA TYR A 65 -4.05 5.79 -1.23
C TYR A 65 -3.21 4.83 -2.10
N THR A 66 -3.69 4.49 -3.30
CA THR A 66 -2.94 3.59 -4.20
C THR A 66 -1.73 4.32 -4.75
N ARG A 67 -1.91 5.54 -5.25
CA ARG A 67 -0.82 6.41 -5.71
C ARG A 67 0.15 6.75 -4.58
N LEU A 68 -0.35 7.00 -3.37
CA LEU A 68 0.47 7.24 -2.19
C LEU A 68 1.45 6.08 -1.91
N MET A 69 1.01 4.83 -2.03
CA MET A 69 1.91 3.69 -1.86
C MET A 69 3.04 3.69 -2.91
N TYR A 70 2.77 4.05 -4.17
CA TYR A 70 3.81 4.23 -5.19
C TYR A 70 4.76 5.39 -4.86
N GLU A 71 4.24 6.55 -4.46
CA GLU A 71 5.06 7.70 -4.06
C GLU A 71 5.98 7.38 -2.88
N LEU A 72 5.44 6.72 -1.86
CA LEU A 72 6.20 6.32 -0.67
C LEU A 72 7.25 5.26 -1.00
N HIS A 73 6.94 4.36 -1.94
CA HIS A 73 7.91 3.40 -2.45
C HIS A 73 9.06 4.08 -3.17
N GLN A 74 8.77 4.95 -4.15
CA GLN A 74 9.78 5.62 -4.95
C GLN A 74 10.64 6.58 -4.13
N LYS A 75 10.03 7.34 -3.21
CA LYS A 75 10.74 8.38 -2.43
C LYS A 75 11.48 7.84 -1.21
N TYR A 76 10.93 6.80 -0.57
CA TYR A 76 11.41 6.35 0.74
C TYR A 76 11.75 4.86 0.81
N GLY A 77 11.54 4.10 -0.27
CA GLY A 77 11.80 2.66 -0.29
C GLY A 77 10.82 1.83 0.56
N LEU A 78 9.66 2.40 0.92
CA LEU A 78 8.60 1.64 1.58
C LEU A 78 7.97 0.68 0.59
N PHE A 79 7.91 -0.61 0.93
CA PHE A 79 7.47 -1.65 -0.01
C PHE A 79 6.47 -2.63 0.60
N LYS A 80 6.18 -2.54 1.91
CA LYS A 80 5.11 -3.29 2.57
C LYS A 80 4.05 -2.36 3.14
N PHE A 81 2.81 -2.52 2.73
CA PHE A 81 1.67 -1.74 3.20
C PHE A 81 0.59 -2.68 3.71
N VAL A 82 -0.22 -2.23 4.67
CA VAL A 82 -1.38 -3.00 5.15
C VAL A 82 -2.60 -2.12 5.01
N LEU A 83 -3.52 -2.50 4.11
CA LEU A 83 -4.77 -1.78 3.90
C LEU A 83 -5.88 -2.39 4.76
N VAL A 84 -6.26 -1.70 5.83
CA VAL A 84 -7.36 -2.11 6.70
C VAL A 84 -8.67 -1.47 6.24
N VAL A 85 -9.70 -2.28 6.02
CA VAL A 85 -11.01 -1.83 5.52
C VAL A 85 -12.15 -2.35 6.41
N PRO A 86 -13.24 -1.59 6.58
CA PRO A 86 -14.27 -1.91 7.58
C PRO A 86 -15.26 -3.00 7.12
N THR A 87 -15.39 -3.26 5.81
CA THR A 87 -16.36 -4.22 5.28
C THR A 87 -15.79 -5.08 4.14
N PRO A 88 -16.31 -6.31 3.93
CA PRO A 88 -15.94 -7.13 2.78
C PRO A 88 -16.20 -6.46 1.43
N ALA A 89 -17.29 -5.69 1.30
CA ALA A 89 -17.59 -4.98 0.05
C ALA A 89 -16.55 -3.92 -0.31
N ILE A 90 -16.07 -3.16 0.69
CA ILE A 90 -15.00 -2.18 0.49
C ILE A 90 -13.68 -2.90 0.17
N LYS A 91 -13.43 -4.08 0.78
CA LYS A 91 -12.28 -4.93 0.47
C LYS A 91 -12.26 -5.36 -0.99
N GLU A 92 -13.39 -5.86 -1.50
CA GLU A 92 -13.49 -6.27 -2.90
C GLU A 92 -13.38 -5.07 -3.86
N GLY A 93 -13.96 -3.92 -3.51
CA GLY A 93 -13.81 -2.69 -4.29
C GLY A 93 -12.35 -2.24 -4.40
N ALA A 94 -11.63 -2.22 -3.28
CA ALA A 94 -10.20 -1.89 -3.24
C ALA A 94 -9.37 -2.90 -4.04
N ARG A 95 -9.62 -4.21 -3.82
CA ARG A 95 -8.96 -5.30 -4.55
C ARG A 95 -9.14 -5.15 -6.06
N ASN A 96 -10.38 -5.00 -6.52
CA ASN A 96 -10.71 -4.87 -7.93
C ASN A 96 -10.00 -3.67 -8.57
N PHE A 97 -9.97 -2.53 -7.89
CA PHE A 97 -9.24 -1.35 -8.38
C PHE A 97 -7.74 -1.63 -8.50
N ILE A 98 -7.09 -2.07 -7.41
CA ILE A 98 -5.64 -2.30 -7.36
C ILE A 98 -5.18 -3.33 -8.40
N THR A 99 -5.97 -4.38 -8.63
CA THR A 99 -5.60 -5.46 -9.57
C THR A 99 -6.05 -5.21 -11.01
N SER A 100 -6.80 -4.14 -11.28
CA SER A 100 -7.32 -3.88 -12.62
C SER A 100 -6.24 -3.50 -13.62
N ASP A 101 -6.43 -3.91 -14.88
CA ASP A 101 -5.48 -3.60 -15.95
C ASP A 101 -5.40 -2.10 -16.24
N TYR A 102 -6.51 -1.38 -16.14
CA TYR A 102 -6.53 0.08 -16.33
C TYR A 102 -5.73 0.81 -15.25
N ALA A 103 -5.82 0.37 -13.98
CA ALA A 103 -5.06 0.99 -12.90
C ALA A 103 -3.56 0.68 -13.06
N ARG A 104 -3.21 -0.55 -13.41
CA ARG A 104 -1.82 -0.94 -13.70
C ARG A 104 -1.23 -0.14 -14.85
N GLN A 105 -1.95 -0.03 -15.97
CA GLN A 105 -1.54 0.75 -17.13
C GLN A 105 -1.42 2.24 -16.81
N HIS A 106 -2.31 2.77 -15.98
CA HIS A 106 -2.23 4.15 -15.50
C HIS A 106 -0.96 4.38 -14.69
N PHE A 107 -0.75 3.60 -13.62
CA PHE A 107 0.39 3.78 -12.73
C PHE A 107 1.74 3.49 -13.41
N SER A 108 1.80 2.59 -14.38
CA SER A 108 3.04 2.32 -15.13
C SER A 108 3.54 3.51 -15.95
N GLN A 109 2.70 4.50 -16.23
CA GLN A 109 3.11 5.74 -16.92
C GLN A 109 3.91 6.67 -16.00
N PHE A 110 3.71 6.57 -14.69
CA PHE A 110 4.36 7.41 -13.68
C PHE A 110 5.48 6.67 -12.92
N TYR A 111 5.31 5.35 -12.74
CA TYR A 111 6.16 4.50 -11.93
C TYR A 111 6.66 3.32 -12.77
N GLU A 112 7.67 3.59 -13.60
CA GLU A 112 8.24 2.58 -14.50
C GLU A 112 8.77 1.38 -13.71
N ASN A 113 8.50 0.17 -14.22
CA ASN A 113 8.95 -1.09 -13.64
C ASN A 113 8.48 -1.36 -12.20
N THR A 114 7.51 -0.63 -11.66
CA THR A 114 6.92 -0.92 -10.35
C THR A 114 5.56 -1.59 -10.49
N ARG A 115 5.31 -2.65 -9.72
CA ARG A 115 4.03 -3.37 -9.66
C ARG A 115 3.58 -3.57 -8.23
N MET A 116 2.26 -3.66 -8.04
CA MET A 116 1.65 -4.03 -6.77
C MET A 116 1.26 -5.51 -6.75
N GLU A 117 1.72 -6.21 -5.72
CA GLU A 117 1.27 -7.55 -5.35
C GLU A 117 0.36 -7.44 -4.12
N LEU A 118 -0.90 -7.84 -4.31
CA LEU A 118 -1.94 -7.74 -3.29
C LEU A 118 -2.17 -9.11 -2.64
N CYS A 119 -1.96 -9.18 -1.33
CA CYS A 119 -2.41 -10.27 -0.49
C CYS A 119 -3.77 -9.93 0.14
N THR A 120 -4.67 -10.91 0.24
CA THR A 120 -5.98 -10.70 0.86
C THR A 120 -6.17 -11.66 2.03
N ILE A 121 -6.53 -11.10 3.18
CA ILE A 121 -6.95 -11.85 4.36
C ILE A 121 -8.47 -12.01 4.35
N ASN A 122 -8.94 -13.24 4.54
CA ASN A 122 -10.34 -13.63 4.61
C ASN A 122 -10.71 -14.19 5.98
N ALA A 123 -12.00 -14.13 6.29
CA ALA A 123 -12.54 -14.73 7.49
C ALA A 123 -12.30 -16.25 7.45
N GLY A 124 -11.55 -16.76 8.41
CA GLY A 124 -11.18 -18.18 8.46
C GLY A 124 -9.72 -18.46 8.16
N ASP A 125 -8.97 -17.54 7.57
CA ASP A 125 -7.56 -17.77 7.22
C ASP A 125 -6.71 -18.12 8.44
N PHE A 126 -7.00 -17.49 9.57
CA PHE A 126 -6.34 -17.77 10.86
C PHE A 126 -7.10 -18.76 11.74
N LYS A 127 -8.18 -19.41 11.25
CA LYS A 127 -8.87 -20.45 12.02
C LYS A 127 -8.01 -21.71 12.02
N VAL A 128 -7.50 -22.05 13.20
CA VAL A 128 -6.70 -23.25 13.39
C VAL A 128 -7.48 -24.32 14.14
N LYS A 129 -7.36 -25.58 13.70
CA LYS A 129 -7.71 -26.73 14.53
C LYS A 129 -6.65 -26.86 15.63
N SER A 130 -7.09 -27.12 16.86
CA SER A 130 -6.22 -27.28 18.03
C SER A 130 -4.95 -28.11 17.73
N GLY A 131 -3.78 -27.59 18.10
CA GLY A 131 -2.49 -28.29 18.02
C GLY A 131 -1.59 -27.96 16.81
N ARG A 132 -2.06 -27.22 15.79
CA ARG A 132 -1.20 -26.67 14.73
C ARG A 132 -1.34 -25.15 14.69
N LYS A 133 -0.22 -24.44 14.53
CA LYS A 133 -0.20 -23.01 14.17
C LYS A 133 0.15 -22.95 12.69
N ASN A 134 -0.84 -23.04 11.79
CA ASN A 134 -0.58 -22.81 10.37
C ASN A 134 -0.71 -21.32 10.09
N PHE A 135 0.41 -20.69 9.74
CA PHE A 135 0.39 -19.36 9.13
C PHE A 135 -0.22 -19.47 7.73
N PRO A 136 -1.16 -18.59 7.34
CA PRO A 136 -1.78 -18.66 6.03
C PRO A 136 -0.73 -18.58 4.92
N ALA A 137 -0.72 -19.55 4.01
CA ALA A 137 0.30 -19.63 2.96
C ALA A 137 0.30 -18.38 2.06
N GLN A 138 -0.87 -17.76 1.85
CA GLN A 138 -0.99 -16.52 1.10
C GLN A 138 -0.24 -15.34 1.73
N LEU A 139 0.01 -15.36 3.04
CA LEU A 139 0.75 -14.29 3.72
C LEU A 139 2.26 -14.47 3.64
N LEU A 140 2.75 -15.65 3.25
CA LEU A 140 4.19 -15.91 3.14
C LEU A 140 4.84 -15.01 2.08
N SER A 141 4.16 -14.76 0.96
CA SER A 141 4.67 -13.84 -0.06
C SER A 141 4.87 -12.43 0.51
N PHE A 142 3.95 -11.97 1.35
CA PHE A 142 4.06 -10.67 2.01
C PHE A 142 5.14 -10.65 3.09
N THR A 143 5.24 -11.68 3.93
CA THR A 143 6.25 -11.72 5.02
C THR A 143 7.66 -11.89 4.49
N ASP A 144 7.84 -12.73 3.47
CA ASP A 144 9.16 -13.11 2.97
C ASP A 144 9.64 -12.20 1.84
N ALA A 145 8.78 -11.31 1.34
CA ALA A 145 9.18 -10.26 0.41
C ALA A 145 10.31 -9.41 1.01
N SER A 146 11.29 -9.08 0.16
CA SER A 146 12.48 -8.35 0.54
C SER A 146 12.58 -7.03 -0.22
N ARG A 147 13.08 -5.99 0.46
CA ARG A 147 13.42 -4.68 -0.14
C ARG A 147 14.47 -4.75 -1.26
N ARG A 148 15.11 -5.92 -1.46
CA ARG A 148 15.99 -6.18 -2.61
C ARG A 148 15.20 -6.24 -3.92
N ASP A 149 13.93 -6.62 -3.87
CA ASP A 149 13.02 -6.44 -4.98
C ASP A 149 12.45 -5.01 -4.94
N SER A 150 13.14 -4.09 -5.61
CA SER A 150 12.75 -2.69 -5.73
C SER A 150 11.63 -2.45 -6.75
N HIS A 151 11.10 -3.50 -7.37
CA HIS A 151 10.08 -3.40 -8.40
C HIS A 151 8.70 -3.79 -7.87
N THR A 152 8.61 -4.31 -6.65
CA THR A 152 7.37 -4.84 -6.11
C THR A 152 6.97 -4.13 -4.82
N ILE A 153 5.75 -3.60 -4.83
CA ILE A 153 5.04 -3.12 -3.66
C ILE A 153 4.11 -4.24 -3.17
N GLN A 154 4.27 -4.65 -1.93
CA GLN A 154 3.46 -5.65 -1.24
C GLN A 154 2.35 -4.94 -0.45
N VAL A 155 1.10 -5.33 -0.67
CA VAL A 155 -0.10 -4.75 -0.04
C VAL A 155 -0.96 -5.83 0.60
#